data_AF-A0A7S0QP37-F1
#
_entry.id   AF-A0A7S0QP37-F1
#
_cell.length_a   1.000
_cell.length_b   1.000
_cell.length_c   1.000
_cell.angle_alpha   90.00
_cell.angle_beta   90.00
_cell.angle_gamma   90.00
#
_symmetry.space_group_name_H-M   'P 1'
#
loop_
_entity.id
_entity.type
_entity.pdbx_description
1 polymer ?
#
loop_
_entity_poly.entity_id
_entity_poly.type
_entity_poly.pdbx_seq_one_letter_code
_entity_poly.pdbx_strand_id
1 'polypeptide(L)'
;WKNCSKIVAIGRNYPLHAKELGNVVPSKPFWFLKPPSSFLANGGIIVIPDGLTEIHHEVELGVVIGQGGKNISVSKAMEHVSGYCLALDMTARIWQDEAKKKGTTVDSSERL
;
A
#
# COMPACT_ATOMS: atom_id res chain seq x y z
N TRP A 1 -4.28 -15.06 2.19
CA TRP A 1 -3.02 -14.39 2.59
C TRP A 1 -1.85 -15.33 2.84
N LYS A 2 -2.03 -16.52 3.43
CA LYS A 2 -0.91 -17.45 3.74
C LYS A 2 0.02 -17.78 2.54
N ASN A 3 -0.51 -17.72 1.31
CA ASN A 3 0.24 -17.92 0.07
C ASN A 3 0.44 -16.63 -0.74
N CYS A 4 0.37 -15.46 -0.10
CA CYS A 4 0.63 -14.18 -0.76
C CYS A 4 2.12 -14.09 -1.10
N SER A 5 2.43 -13.86 -2.38
CA SER A 5 3.82 -13.72 -2.85
C SER A 5 4.30 -12.27 -2.89
N LYS A 6 3.39 -11.31 -3.02
CA LYS A 6 3.68 -9.86 -3.01
C LYS A 6 2.42 -9.05 -2.74
N ILE A 7 2.61 -7.87 -2.18
CA ILE A 7 1.58 -6.83 -2.02
C ILE A 7 2.06 -5.62 -2.82
N VAL A 8 1.19 -5.08 -3.67
CA VAL A 8 1.46 -3.92 -4.51
C VAL A 8 0.46 -2.84 -4.10
N ALA A 9 0.95 -1.67 -3.73
CA ALA A 9 0.13 -0.56 -3.25
C ALA A 9 0.26 0.66 -4.19
N ILE A 10 -0.77 1.52 -4.16
CA ILE A 10 -0.89 2.68 -5.06
C ILE A 10 -1.07 3.94 -4.22
N GLY A 11 -0.03 4.76 -4.14
CA GLY A 11 -0.13 6.07 -3.50
C GLY A 11 -0.87 7.09 -4.35
N ARG A 12 -1.57 8.02 -3.68
CA ARG A 12 -2.24 9.19 -4.29
C ARG A 12 -3.37 8.83 -5.27
N ASN A 13 -4.05 7.72 -5.03
CA ASN A 13 -5.16 7.25 -5.87
C ASN A 13 -6.53 7.86 -5.53
N TYR A 14 -6.62 8.63 -4.43
CA TYR A 14 -7.83 9.37 -4.05
C TYR A 14 -7.60 10.87 -4.23
N PRO A 15 -8.26 11.52 -5.23
CA PRO A 15 -8.03 12.93 -5.55
C PRO A 15 -8.33 13.90 -4.40
N LEU A 16 -9.26 13.55 -3.51
CA LEU A 16 -9.59 14.34 -2.33
C LEU A 16 -8.48 14.28 -1.27
N HIS A 17 -7.89 13.10 -1.05
CA HIS A 17 -6.75 12.93 -0.13
C HIS A 17 -5.45 13.53 -0.70
N ALA A 18 -5.24 13.46 -2.02
CA ALA A 18 -4.11 14.13 -2.68
C ALA A 18 -4.14 15.66 -2.44
N LYS A 19 -5.33 16.27 -2.48
CA LYS A 19 -5.53 17.70 -2.16
C LYS A 19 -5.28 18.02 -0.68
N GLU A 20 -5.70 17.15 0.24
CA GLU A 20 -5.51 17.30 1.68
C GLU A 20 -4.02 17.38 2.08
N LEU A 21 -3.18 16.55 1.45
CA LEU A 21 -1.72 16.55 1.68
C LEU A 21 -0.96 17.58 0.81
N GLY A 22 -1.66 18.47 0.09
CA GLY A 22 -1.05 19.49 -0.78
C GLY A 22 -0.30 18.92 -1.99
N ASN A 23 -0.59 17.68 -2.38
CA ASN A 23 0.12 16.98 -3.44
C ASN A 23 -0.62 17.09 -4.79
N VAL A 24 0.13 17.28 -5.87
CA VAL A 24 -0.41 17.17 -7.23
C VAL A 24 -0.77 15.70 -7.50
N VAL A 25 -1.98 15.44 -8.01
CA VAL A 25 -2.37 14.10 -8.49
C VAL A 25 -1.42 13.73 -9.64
N PRO A 26 -0.61 12.67 -9.49
CA PRO A 26 0.40 12.36 -10.48
C PRO A 26 -0.26 11.84 -11.77
N SER A 27 0.36 12.12 -12.93
CA SER A 27 -0.13 11.64 -14.24
C SER A 27 0.01 10.12 -14.41
N LYS A 28 0.82 9.49 -13.57
CA LYS A 28 0.98 8.04 -13.46
C LYS A 28 0.83 7.63 -12.00
N PRO A 29 0.29 6.43 -11.72
CA PRO A 29 0.17 5.98 -10.33
C PRO A 29 1.56 5.83 -9.70
N PHE A 30 1.68 6.19 -8.43
CA PHE A 30 2.87 5.94 -7.63
C PHE A 30 2.76 4.55 -7.00
N TRP A 31 3.68 3.65 -7.36
CA TRP A 31 3.65 2.27 -6.91
C TRP A 31 4.74 2.03 -5.87
N PHE A 32 4.41 1.24 -4.85
CA PHE A 32 5.36 0.70 -3.89
C PHE A 32 4.97 -0.72 -3.48
N LEU A 33 5.86 -1.40 -2.78
CA LEU A 33 5.67 -2.79 -2.37
C LEU A 33 5.62 -2.90 -0.86
N LYS A 34 4.72 -3.77 -0.36
CA LYS A 34 4.79 -4.28 1.00
C LYS A 34 5.20 -5.76 0.95
N PRO A 35 6.10 -6.22 1.84
CA PRO A 35 6.49 -7.63 1.87
C PRO A 35 5.31 -8.47 2.38
N PRO A 36 5.15 -9.74 1.95
CA PRO A 36 4.09 -10.61 2.49
C PRO A 36 4.10 -10.77 4.01
N SER A 37 5.25 -10.55 4.65
CA SER A 37 5.41 -10.56 6.11
C SER A 37 4.75 -9.37 6.83
N SER A 38 4.34 -8.31 6.12
CA SER A 38 3.51 -7.23 6.67
C SER A 38 2.03 -7.60 6.77
N PHE A 39 1.61 -8.74 6.20
CA PHE A 39 0.22 -9.14 6.26
C PHE A 39 -0.17 -9.54 7.68
N LEU A 40 -1.09 -8.78 8.27
CA LEU A 40 -1.72 -9.11 9.54
C LEU A 40 -3.17 -9.54 9.32
N ALA A 41 -3.51 -10.75 9.77
CA ALA A 41 -4.90 -11.23 9.70
C ALA A 41 -5.79 -10.49 10.70
N ASN A 42 -7.10 -10.47 10.43
CA ASN A 42 -8.08 -9.89 11.35
C ASN A 42 -7.95 -10.50 12.76
N GLY A 43 -8.04 -9.65 13.78
CA GLY A 43 -7.80 -10.01 15.18
C GLY A 43 -6.32 -10.09 15.57
N GLY A 44 -5.39 -9.85 14.63
CA GLY A 44 -3.97 -9.69 14.93
C GLY A 44 -3.67 -8.38 15.66
N ILE A 45 -2.47 -8.32 16.25
CA ILE A 45 -1.98 -7.14 16.96
C ILE A 45 -1.01 -6.39 16.04
N ILE A 46 -1.25 -5.11 15.81
CA ILE A 46 -0.31 -4.24 15.10
C ILE A 46 0.89 -3.99 16.02
N VAL A 47 2.08 -4.35 15.55
CA VAL A 47 3.33 -4.14 16.28
C VAL A 47 3.96 -2.84 15.81
N ILE A 48 4.14 -1.91 16.72
CA ILE A 48 4.80 -0.63 16.46
C ILE A 48 6.29 -0.76 16.82
N PRO A 49 7.22 -0.60 15.88
CA PRO A 49 8.65 -0.57 16.17
C PRO A 49 9.02 0.50 17.20
N ASP A 50 9.98 0.16 18.06
CA ASP A 50 10.50 1.08 19.07
C ASP A 50 11.08 2.35 18.41
N GLY A 51 10.80 3.49 19.02
CA GLY A 51 11.27 4.80 18.53
C GLY A 51 10.40 5.44 17.45
N LEU A 52 9.32 4.79 16.99
CA LEU A 52 8.31 5.45 16.15
C LEU A 52 7.35 6.28 16.99
N THR A 53 7.31 7.58 16.72
CA THR A 53 6.44 8.54 17.44
C THR A 53 5.22 8.95 16.63
N GLU A 54 5.18 8.67 15.33
CA GLU A 54 4.08 9.04 14.45
C GLU A 54 3.77 7.94 13.44
N ILE A 55 2.58 7.35 13.59
CA ILE A 55 2.06 6.29 12.74
C ILE A 55 0.70 6.70 12.22
N HIS A 56 0.51 6.55 10.92
CA HIS A 56 -0.74 6.81 10.24
C HIS A 56 -1.39 5.50 9.84
N HIS A 57 -2.72 5.49 9.82
CA HIS A 57 -3.53 4.41 9.27
C HIS A 57 -4.23 4.93 8.03
N GLU A 58 -4.04 4.25 6.90
CA GLU A 58 -4.72 4.58 5.65
C GLU A 58 -5.67 3.41 5.32
N VAL A 59 -6.98 3.71 5.26
CA VAL A 59 -7.99 2.69 4.96
C VAL A 59 -8.08 2.53 3.44
N GLU A 60 -7.78 1.34 2.94
CA GLU A 60 -7.71 1.06 1.51
C GLU A 60 -8.58 -0.13 1.08
N LEU A 61 -9.02 -0.11 -0.18
CA LEU A 61 -9.61 -1.27 -0.84
C LEU A 61 -8.50 -2.17 -1.39
N GLY A 62 -8.31 -3.34 -0.77
CA GLY A 62 -7.46 -4.39 -1.31
C GLY A 62 -8.15 -5.17 -2.42
N VAL A 63 -7.46 -5.37 -3.54
CA VAL A 63 -7.90 -6.23 -4.65
C VAL A 63 -7.09 -7.52 -4.64
N VAL A 64 -7.76 -8.65 -4.49
CA VAL A 64 -7.11 -9.97 -4.45
C VAL A 64 -7.04 -10.54 -5.86
N ILE A 65 -5.82 -10.78 -6.34
CA ILE A 65 -5.58 -11.37 -7.66
C ILE A 65 -5.57 -12.89 -7.54
N GLY A 66 -6.53 -13.55 -8.19
CA GLY A 66 -6.67 -15.01 -8.20
C GLY A 66 -5.95 -15.67 -9.37
N GLN A 67 -5.88 -14.99 -10.51
CA GLN A 67 -5.23 -15.48 -11.72
C GLN A 67 -4.10 -14.54 -12.13
N GLY A 68 -2.89 -15.08 -12.27
CA GLY A 68 -1.76 -14.31 -12.79
C GLY A 68 -1.95 -13.91 -14.25
N GLY A 69 -1.15 -12.96 -14.72
CA GLY A 69 -1.11 -12.58 -16.13
C GLY A 69 -0.08 -11.48 -16.37
N LYS A 70 0.13 -11.16 -17.65
CA LYS A 70 1.05 -10.12 -18.11
C LYS A 70 0.40 -9.38 -19.27
N ASN A 71 0.52 -8.05 -19.28
CA ASN A 71 -0.08 -7.19 -20.32
C ASN A 71 -1.59 -7.45 -20.53
N ILE A 72 -2.32 -7.62 -19.42
CA ILE A 72 -3.77 -7.87 -19.44
C ILE A 72 -4.47 -6.59 -19.94
N SER A 73 -5.38 -6.74 -20.90
CA SER A 73 -6.20 -5.62 -21.36
C SER A 73 -7.16 -5.17 -20.27
N VAL A 74 -7.48 -3.87 -20.22
CA VAL A 74 -8.41 -3.31 -19.23
C VAL A 74 -9.75 -4.06 -19.20
N SER A 75 -10.27 -4.43 -20.39
CA SER A 75 -11.52 -5.19 -20.53
C SER A 75 -11.51 -6.57 -19.87
N LYS A 76 -10.33 -7.17 -19.68
CA LYS A 76 -10.17 -8.50 -19.07
C LYS A 76 -9.67 -8.45 -17.63
N ALA A 77 -9.33 -7.26 -17.12
CA ALA A 77 -8.70 -7.11 -15.80
C ALA A 77 -9.53 -7.75 -14.67
N MET A 78 -10.85 -7.61 -14.74
CA MET A 78 -11.77 -8.14 -13.72
C MET A 78 -11.85 -9.66 -13.70
N GLU A 79 -11.53 -10.34 -14.80
CA GLU A 79 -11.47 -11.82 -14.86
C GLU A 79 -10.36 -12.38 -13.97
N HIS A 80 -9.34 -11.57 -13.66
CA HIS A 80 -8.20 -11.97 -12.82
C HIS A 80 -8.42 -11.74 -11.32
N VAL A 81 -9.49 -11.04 -10.93
CA VAL A 81 -9.79 -10.70 -9.54
C VAL A 81 -10.57 -11.83 -8.88
N SER A 82 -10.06 -12.36 -7.76
CA SER A 82 -10.76 -13.39 -6.97
C SER A 82 -11.61 -12.82 -5.84
N GLY A 83 -11.41 -11.55 -5.48
CA GLY A 83 -12.19 -10.88 -4.46
C GLY A 83 -11.54 -9.59 -3.96
N TYR A 84 -12.06 -9.12 -2.84
CA TYR A 84 -11.66 -7.85 -2.22
C TYR A 84 -11.50 -8.02 -0.72
N CYS A 85 -10.75 -7.10 -0.10
CA CYS A 85 -10.68 -6.98 1.34
C CYS A 85 -10.53 -5.51 1.75
N LEU A 86 -10.92 -5.20 2.98
CA LEU A 86 -10.48 -3.96 3.62
C LEU A 86 -9.01 -4.14 4.04
N ALA A 87 -8.17 -3.19 3.70
CA ALA A 87 -6.77 -3.16 4.12
C ALA A 87 -6.49 -1.88 4.93
N LEU A 88 -5.55 -1.98 5.86
CA LEU A 88 -4.93 -0.84 6.50
C LEU A 88 -3.50 -0.75 5.97
N ASP A 89 -3.21 0.30 5.23
CA ASP A 89 -1.84 0.67 4.91
C ASP A 89 -1.27 1.45 6.09
N MET A 90 -0.55 0.74 6.95
CA MET A 90 0.10 1.32 8.12
C MET A 90 1.44 1.94 7.69
N THR A 91 1.61 3.22 8.01
CA THR A 91 2.75 4.02 7.55
C THR A 91 3.47 4.69 8.71
N ALA A 92 4.78 4.47 8.81
CA ALA A 92 5.67 5.25 9.66
C ALA A 92 5.96 6.62 9.02
N ARG A 93 5.14 7.63 9.32
CA ARG A 93 5.12 8.90 8.56
C ARG A 93 6.47 9.62 8.57
N ILE A 94 7.14 9.68 9.72
CA ILE A 94 8.45 10.34 9.85
C ILE A 94 9.48 9.69 8.92
N TRP A 95 9.56 8.36 8.92
CA TRP A 95 10.49 7.63 8.06
C TRP A 95 10.16 7.83 6.58
N GLN A 96 8.87 7.88 6.24
CA GLN A 96 8.42 8.13 4.87
C GLN A 96 8.86 9.52 4.39
N ASP A 97 8.69 10.55 5.21
CA ASP A 97 9.06 11.91 4.85
C ASP A 97 10.57 12.12 4.80
N GLU A 98 11.33 11.46 5.67
CA GLU A 98 12.78 11.40 5.55
C GLU A 98 13.24 10.74 4.25
N ALA A 99 12.63 9.61 3.88
CA ALA A 99 12.94 8.91 2.63
C ALA A 99 12.66 9.79 1.41
N LYS A 100 11.51 10.47 1.39
CA LYS A 100 11.17 11.44 0.33
C LYS A 100 12.20 12.57 0.24
N LYS A 101 12.60 13.16 1.38
CA LYS A 101 13.60 14.24 1.42
C LYS A 101 14.97 13.79 0.90
N LYS A 102 15.36 12.55 1.19
CA LYS A 102 16.62 11.94 0.74
C LYS A 102 16.55 11.38 -0.69
N GLY A 103 15.35 11.29 -1.27
CA GLY A 103 15.13 10.67 -2.58
C GLY A 103 15.34 9.15 -2.56
N THR A 104 15.17 8.49 -1.41
CA THR A 104 15.29 7.04 -1.27
C THR A 104 13.94 6.34 -1.34
N THR A 105 13.93 5.01 -1.35
CA THR A 105 12.68 4.22 -1.34
C THR A 105 11.91 4.39 -0.03
N VAL A 106 10.58 4.29 -0.10
CA VAL A 106 9.67 4.38 1.06
C VAL A 106 9.35 3.02 1.67
N ASP A 107 9.79 1.91 1.07
CA ASP A 107 9.40 0.55 1.47
C ASP A 107 9.66 0.25 2.97
N SER A 108 10.67 0.87 3.57
CA SER A 108 10.97 0.74 4.99
C SER A 108 9.89 1.36 5.90
N SER A 109 9.26 2.47 5.49
CA SER A 109 8.15 3.08 6.23
C SER A 109 6.83 2.35 6.04
N GLU A 110 6.73 1.52 5.00
CA GLU A 110 5.53 0.77 4.62
C GLU A 110 5.63 -0.72 5.01
N ARG A 111 6.49 -1.08 5.96
CA ARG A 111 6.64 -2.47 6.41
C ARG A 111 5.77 -2.83 7.62
N LEU A 112 5.12 -1.83 8.23
CA LEU A 112 4.24 -1.99 9.38
C LEU A 112 3.00 -2.84 9.06
#